data_AF-A0AAN6MAF0-F1
#
_entry.id   AF-A0AAN6MAF0-F1
#
_cell.length_a   1.000
_cell.length_b   1.000
_cell.length_c   1.000
_cell.angle_alpha   90.00
_cell.angle_beta   90.00
_cell.angle_gamma   90.00
#
_symmetry.space_group_name_H-M   'P 1'
#
loop_
_entity.id
_entity.type
_entity.pdbx_description
1 polymer ?
#
loop_
_entity_poly.entity_id
_entity_poly.type
_entity_poly.pdbx_seq_one_letter_code
_entity_poly.pdbx_strand_id
1 'polypeptide(L)'
;DIWFTLTIKNDARILAHASALHDQLVADLVSFIPAQDFVTQCLFQPLPALFGYNSAAAGGNVMGVERQTENGVLFLATAMVKTPEQEAFAYPKVKAWVDAVREFAQGIEGGLLEWCYLNYADKSQDPIRSYGEANVKLLREAAARYDPEGVFQKLCPGGFKISAVGL
;
A
#
# COMPACT_ATOMS: atom_id res chain seq x y z
N ASP A 1 -15.19 -0.45 1.75
CA ASP A 1 -14.05 0.45 2.00
C ASP A 1 -13.02 0.33 0.90
N ILE A 2 -12.46 1.46 0.47
CA ILE A 2 -11.48 1.55 -0.61
C ILE A 2 -10.17 2.02 -0.01
N TRP A 3 -9.17 1.16 0.09
CA TRP A 3 -7.86 1.48 0.66
C TRP A 3 -6.75 1.24 -0.34
N PHE A 4 -5.83 2.18 -0.45
CA PHE A 4 -4.60 2.04 -1.22
C PHE A 4 -3.44 2.62 -0.42
N THR A 5 -2.27 2.05 -0.60
CA THR A 5 -1.07 2.51 0.11
C THR A 5 0.13 2.69 -0.79
N LEU A 6 1.00 3.64 -0.42
CA LEU A 6 2.36 3.76 -0.93
C LEU A 6 3.28 3.93 0.26
N THR A 7 4.54 3.53 0.09
CA THR A 7 5.61 4.02 0.95
C THR A 7 6.40 5.04 0.15
N ILE A 8 6.44 6.27 0.65
CA ILE A 8 7.05 7.41 -0.04
C ILE A 8 8.13 8.01 0.84
N LYS A 9 9.09 8.70 0.23
CA LYS A 9 10.08 9.48 0.97
C LYS A 9 9.38 10.57 1.77
N ASN A 10 9.92 10.90 2.94
CA ASN A 10 9.49 12.07 3.71
C ASN A 10 9.96 13.35 3.00
N ASP A 11 9.25 13.73 1.94
CA ASP A 11 9.52 14.90 1.10
C ASP A 11 8.27 15.77 1.02
N ALA A 12 8.39 17.03 1.45
CA ALA A 12 7.28 17.97 1.52
C ALA A 12 6.55 18.16 0.17
N ARG A 13 7.25 18.00 -0.96
CA ARG A 13 6.65 18.12 -2.29
C ARG A 13 5.67 16.97 -2.56
N ILE A 14 6.05 15.74 -2.19
CA ILE A 14 5.19 14.55 -2.36
C ILE A 14 3.96 14.66 -1.46
N LEU A 15 4.16 15.04 -0.20
CA LEU A 15 3.08 15.18 0.78
C LEU A 15 2.08 16.27 0.34
N ALA A 16 2.58 17.44 -0.06
CA ALA A 16 1.74 18.53 -0.57
C ALA A 16 0.99 18.12 -1.85
N HIS A 17 1.64 17.39 -2.76
CA HIS A 17 1.01 16.89 -3.98
C HIS A 17 -0.12 15.89 -3.68
N ALA A 18 0.12 14.95 -2.77
CA ALA A 18 -0.89 13.99 -2.33
C ALA A 18 -2.10 14.67 -1.67
N SER A 19 -1.88 15.68 -0.82
CA SER A 19 -2.98 16.47 -0.23
C SER A 19 -3.74 17.30 -1.27
N ALA A 20 -3.06 17.95 -2.21
CA ALA A 20 -3.74 18.73 -3.25
C ALA A 20 -4.61 17.85 -4.17
N LEU A 21 -4.15 16.65 -4.50
CA LEU A 21 -4.96 15.67 -5.23
C LEU A 21 -6.10 15.11 -4.38
N HIS A 22 -5.93 15.02 -3.06
CA HIS A 22 -7.01 14.66 -2.13
C HIS A 22 -8.14 15.69 -2.15
N ASP A 23 -7.81 16.99 -2.15
CA ASP A 23 -8.81 18.06 -2.27
C ASP A 23 -9.62 17.94 -3.57
N GLN A 24 -8.96 17.60 -4.68
CA GLN A 24 -9.61 17.33 -5.96
C GLN A 24 -10.51 16.09 -5.89
N LEU A 25 -10.04 15.00 -5.28
CA LEU A 25 -10.85 13.81 -5.05
C LEU A 25 -12.10 14.15 -4.22
N VAL A 26 -11.98 14.94 -3.16
CA VAL A 26 -13.14 15.34 -2.34
C VAL A 26 -14.17 16.10 -3.18
N ALA A 27 -13.73 17.04 -4.01
CA ALA A 27 -14.60 17.79 -4.93
C ALA A 27 -15.31 16.85 -5.94
N ASP A 28 -14.60 15.85 -6.45
CA ASP A 28 -15.16 14.83 -7.33
C ASP A 28 -16.18 13.94 -6.61
N LEU A 29 -15.91 13.51 -5.38
CA LEU A 29 -16.80 12.64 -4.62
C LEU A 29 -18.12 13.33 -4.28
N VAL A 30 -18.10 14.61 -3.88
CA VAL A 30 -19.34 15.36 -3.59
C VAL A 30 -20.23 15.61 -4.81
N SER A 31 -19.71 15.45 -6.03
CA SER A 31 -20.51 15.56 -7.27
C SER A 31 -21.51 14.42 -7.45
N PHE A 32 -21.33 13.30 -6.73
CA PHE A 32 -22.16 12.10 -6.87
C PHE A 32 -22.61 11.53 -5.52
N ILE A 33 -21.77 11.62 -4.49
CA ILE A 33 -22.02 11.06 -3.16
C ILE A 33 -22.39 12.20 -2.20
N PRO A 34 -23.54 12.16 -1.51
CA PRO A 34 -23.85 13.15 -0.48
C PRO A 34 -22.71 13.27 0.54
N ALA A 35 -22.36 14.48 0.97
CA ALA A 35 -21.20 14.72 1.83
C ALA A 35 -21.23 13.95 3.16
N GLN A 36 -22.42 13.63 3.67
CA GLN A 36 -22.66 12.82 4.87
C GLN A 36 -22.59 11.29 4.64
N ASP A 37 -22.41 10.87 3.39
CA ASP A 37 -22.42 9.47 2.97
C ASP A 37 -21.02 8.92 2.68
N PHE A 38 -19.97 9.73 2.82
CA PHE A 38 -18.60 9.24 2.73
C PHE A 38 -17.66 9.85 3.76
N VAL A 39 -16.58 9.13 4.02
CA VAL A 39 -15.39 9.62 4.74
C VAL A 39 -14.18 9.31 3.88
N THR A 40 -13.28 10.28 3.70
CA THR A 40 -12.01 10.05 2.99
C THR A 40 -10.85 10.68 3.76
N GLN A 41 -9.69 10.03 3.70
CA GLN A 41 -8.49 10.49 4.40
C GLN A 41 -7.26 10.37 3.50
N CYS A 42 -6.44 11.42 3.53
CA CYS A 42 -5.05 11.45 3.08
C CYS A 42 -4.15 11.33 4.31
N LEU A 43 -3.81 10.09 4.68
CA LEU A 43 -3.10 9.82 5.93
C LEU A 43 -1.60 9.64 5.68
N PHE A 44 -0.80 10.35 6.46
CA PHE A 44 0.66 10.25 6.46
C PHE A 44 1.13 9.72 7.81
N GLN A 45 1.68 8.51 7.84
CA GLN A 45 2.21 7.90 9.04
C GLN A 45 3.74 7.86 8.96
N PRO A 46 4.48 8.40 9.94
CA PRO A 46 5.93 8.36 9.93
C PRO A 46 6.45 6.92 9.83
N LEU A 47 7.40 6.69 8.92
CA LEU A 47 8.12 5.42 8.79
C LEU A 47 9.62 5.72 8.82
N PRO A 48 10.22 5.95 10.01
CA PRO A 48 11.61 6.34 10.12
C PRO A 48 12.57 5.23 9.68
N ALA A 49 13.73 5.60 9.14
CA ALA A 49 14.79 4.65 8.78
C ALA A 49 15.26 3.79 9.97
N LEU A 50 15.01 4.25 11.21
CA LEU A 50 15.27 3.52 12.44
C LEU A 50 14.64 2.11 12.46
N PHE A 51 13.47 1.93 11.85
CA PHE A 51 12.84 0.60 11.77
C PHE A 51 13.66 -0.35 10.91
N GLY A 52 14.20 0.14 9.78
CA GLY A 52 15.11 -0.62 8.94
C GLY A 52 16.41 -0.97 9.67
N TYR A 53 17.03 0.00 10.34
CA TYR A 53 18.26 -0.23 11.12
C TYR A 53 18.07 -1.24 12.26
N ASN A 54 16.99 -1.11 13.03
CA ASN A 54 16.69 -2.06 14.11
C ASN A 54 16.39 -3.45 13.56
N SER A 55 15.71 -3.54 12.43
CA SER A 55 15.49 -4.83 11.79
C SER A 55 16.80 -5.45 11.32
N ALA A 56 17.70 -4.71 10.69
CA ALA A 56 19.01 -5.21 10.27
C ALA A 56 19.83 -5.69 11.48
N ALA A 57 19.86 -4.91 12.56
CA ALA A 57 20.57 -5.26 13.80
C ALA A 57 20.00 -6.54 14.47
N ALA A 58 18.72 -6.84 14.26
CA ALA A 58 18.06 -8.05 14.75
C ALA A 58 18.18 -9.26 13.79
N GLY A 59 18.92 -9.14 12.68
CA GLY A 59 19.10 -10.20 11.69
C GLY A 59 18.14 -10.16 10.49
N GLY A 60 17.43 -9.05 10.29
CA GLY A 60 16.44 -8.84 9.22
C GLY A 60 15.04 -9.32 9.60
N ASN A 61 14.09 -9.13 8.69
CA ASN A 61 12.73 -9.66 8.83
C ASN A 61 12.16 -10.09 7.47
N VAL A 62 11.17 -10.98 7.50
CA VAL A 62 10.58 -11.56 6.27
C VAL A 62 9.85 -10.53 5.39
N MET A 63 9.43 -9.39 5.93
CA MET A 63 8.80 -8.32 5.15
C MET A 63 9.84 -7.45 4.43
N GLY A 64 11.13 -7.61 4.71
CA GLY A 64 12.22 -6.88 4.05
C GLY A 64 12.37 -5.43 4.49
N VAL A 65 11.80 -5.02 5.64
CA VAL A 65 11.85 -3.61 6.09
C VAL A 65 13.26 -3.07 6.33
N GLU A 66 14.26 -3.95 6.51
CA GLU A 66 15.67 -3.57 6.63
C GLU A 66 16.23 -2.87 5.38
N ARG A 67 15.58 -3.04 4.21
CA ARG A 67 15.95 -2.31 2.98
C ARG A 67 15.51 -0.85 3.01
N GLN A 68 14.73 -0.44 4.00
CA GLN A 68 14.36 0.95 4.16
C GLN A 68 15.44 1.73 4.91
N THR A 69 16.34 2.34 4.16
CA THR A 69 17.46 3.15 4.66
C THR A 69 17.13 4.65 4.76
N GLU A 70 16.02 5.07 4.15
CA GLU A 70 15.55 6.46 4.11
C GLU A 70 14.39 6.71 5.07
N ASN A 71 14.28 7.95 5.55
CA ASN A 71 13.10 8.38 6.31
C ASN A 71 11.91 8.45 5.36
N GLY A 72 10.96 7.54 5.57
CA GLY A 72 9.76 7.41 4.77
C GLY A 72 8.51 7.87 5.49
N VAL A 73 7.42 7.86 4.73
CA VAL A 73 6.05 8.04 5.17
C VAL A 73 5.25 6.90 4.56
N LEU A 74 4.52 6.19 5.41
CA LEU A 74 3.48 5.29 4.97
C LEU A 74 2.25 6.15 4.63
N PHE A 75 1.95 6.21 3.35
CA PHE A 75 0.78 6.91 2.82
C PHE A 75 -0.40 5.95 2.72
N LEU A 76 -1.53 6.34 3.31
CA LEU A 76 -2.81 5.64 3.15
C LEU A 76 -3.83 6.60 2.54
N ALA A 77 -4.31 6.22 1.36
CA ALA A 77 -5.47 6.80 0.70
C ALA A 77 -6.69 5.94 1.04
N THR A 78 -7.71 6.53 1.64
CA THR A 78 -8.94 5.81 1.98
C THR A 78 -10.20 6.57 1.61
N ALA A 79 -11.20 5.84 1.14
CA ALA A 79 -12.58 6.29 1.06
C ALA A 79 -13.53 5.19 1.58
N MET A 80 -14.39 5.57 2.51
CA MET A 80 -15.48 4.77 3.04
C MET A 80 -16.79 5.35 2.51
N VAL A 81 -17.63 4.51 1.91
CA VAL A 81 -18.89 4.88 1.26
C VAL A 81 -19.98 3.91 1.70
N LYS A 82 -21.26 4.24 1.49
CA LYS A 82 -22.39 3.47 2.02
C LYS A 82 -22.93 2.39 1.08
N THR A 83 -22.79 2.56 -0.24
CA THR A 83 -23.40 1.64 -1.22
C THR A 83 -22.42 1.14 -2.27
N PRO A 84 -22.69 -0.02 -2.91
CA PRO A 84 -21.88 -0.54 -4.01
C PRO A 84 -21.78 0.41 -5.20
N GLU A 85 -22.83 1.19 -5.50
CA GLU A 85 -22.84 2.17 -6.58
C GLU A 85 -21.89 3.33 -6.27
N GLN A 86 -21.87 3.79 -5.01
CA GLN A 86 -20.92 4.79 -4.55
C GLN A 86 -19.49 4.25 -4.59
N GLU A 87 -19.28 2.97 -4.23
CA GLU A 87 -17.97 2.32 -4.32
C GLU A 87 -17.48 2.22 -5.76
N ALA A 88 -18.36 1.81 -6.68
CA ALA A 88 -18.06 1.74 -8.11
C ALA A 88 -17.68 3.11 -8.70
N PHE A 89 -18.27 4.19 -8.18
CA PHE A 89 -17.91 5.56 -8.56
C PHE A 89 -16.58 6.02 -7.92
N ALA A 90 -16.38 5.75 -6.63
CA ALA A 90 -15.25 6.25 -5.86
C ALA A 90 -13.95 5.48 -6.13
N TYR A 91 -14.01 4.16 -6.26
CA TYR A 91 -12.84 3.28 -6.42
C TYR A 91 -11.87 3.74 -7.53
N PRO A 92 -12.31 3.93 -8.79
CA PRO A 92 -11.40 4.36 -9.85
C PRO A 92 -10.79 5.73 -9.59
N LYS A 93 -11.47 6.63 -8.87
CA LYS A 93 -10.97 7.97 -8.52
C LYS A 93 -9.92 7.92 -7.43
N VAL A 94 -10.14 7.14 -6.38
CA VAL A 94 -9.12 6.90 -5.33
C VAL A 94 -7.89 6.23 -5.94
N LYS A 95 -8.09 5.26 -6.84
CA LYS A 95 -6.99 4.62 -7.56
C LYS A 95 -6.20 5.62 -8.40
N ALA A 96 -6.89 6.47 -9.18
CA ALA A 96 -6.25 7.50 -10.00
C ALA A 96 -5.46 8.51 -9.15
N TRP A 97 -6.00 8.91 -7.98
CA TRP A 97 -5.28 9.74 -7.03
C TRP A 97 -3.97 9.08 -6.57
N VAL A 98 -4.02 7.82 -6.14
CA VAL A 98 -2.82 7.10 -5.68
C VAL A 98 -1.82 6.88 -6.81
N ASP A 99 -2.28 6.56 -8.01
CA ASP A 99 -1.41 6.39 -9.18
C ASP A 99 -0.69 7.70 -9.54
N ALA A 100 -1.39 8.84 -9.48
CA ALA A 100 -0.78 10.16 -9.69
C ALA A 100 0.25 10.52 -8.60
N VAL A 101 -0.03 10.20 -7.33
CA VAL A 101 0.96 10.36 -6.25
C VAL A 101 2.18 9.47 -6.48
N ARG A 102 1.98 8.23 -6.92
CA ARG A 102 3.07 7.29 -7.25
C ARG A 102 3.94 7.85 -8.37
N GLU A 103 3.33 8.31 -9.46
CA GLU A 103 4.03 8.88 -10.61
C GLU A 103 4.86 10.11 -10.20
N PHE A 104 4.25 11.04 -9.45
CA PHE A 104 4.96 12.22 -8.95
C PHE A 104 6.14 11.84 -8.04
N ALA A 105 5.95 10.87 -7.14
CA ALA A 105 7.01 10.38 -6.27
C ALA A 105 8.14 9.71 -7.04
N GLN A 106 7.85 8.97 -8.13
CA GLN A 106 8.86 8.37 -9.00
C GLN A 106 9.70 9.42 -9.76
N GLY A 107 9.13 10.59 -10.01
CA GLY A 107 9.86 11.74 -10.59
C GLY A 107 10.85 12.40 -9.62
N ILE A 108 10.84 12.04 -8.34
CA ILE A 108 11.76 12.53 -7.32
C ILE A 108 12.77 11.43 -6.99
N GLU A 109 14.06 11.78 -6.93
CA GLU A 109 15.12 10.83 -6.58
C GLU A 109 14.87 10.17 -5.21
N GLY A 110 14.68 8.85 -5.24
CA GLY A 110 14.33 8.04 -4.07
C GLY A 110 12.94 8.35 -3.50
N GLY A 111 12.06 9.02 -4.24
CA GLY A 111 10.77 9.50 -3.76
C GLY A 111 9.75 8.39 -3.52
N LEU A 112 9.79 7.31 -4.31
CA LEU A 112 9.00 6.11 -4.08
C LEU A 112 9.87 5.03 -3.42
N LEU A 113 9.46 4.55 -2.26
CA LEU A 113 10.13 3.46 -1.55
C LEU A 113 9.46 2.13 -1.93
N GLU A 114 10.27 1.08 -2.08
CA GLU A 114 9.82 -0.20 -2.64
C GLU A 114 8.78 -0.93 -1.78
N TRP A 115 8.90 -0.80 -0.46
CA TRP A 115 8.09 -1.56 0.48
C TRP A 115 6.62 -1.16 0.43
N CYS A 116 5.70 -2.12 0.49
CA CYS A 116 4.26 -1.88 0.46
C CYS A 116 3.60 -2.55 1.67
N TYR A 117 2.86 -1.78 2.47
CA TYR A 117 2.27 -2.29 3.70
C TYR A 117 1.03 -3.13 3.42
N LEU A 118 1.16 -4.44 3.61
CA LEU A 118 0.14 -5.43 3.29
C LEU A 118 -1.23 -5.13 3.91
N ASN A 119 -1.29 -4.63 5.13
CA ASN A 119 -2.55 -4.40 5.85
C ASN A 119 -3.41 -3.27 5.24
N TYR A 120 -2.82 -2.41 4.40
CA TYR A 120 -3.50 -1.30 3.73
C TYR A 120 -3.57 -1.46 2.20
N ALA A 121 -2.92 -2.49 1.67
CA ALA A 121 -2.82 -2.69 0.24
C ALA A 121 -4.18 -3.06 -0.37
N ASP A 122 -4.54 -2.41 -1.47
CA ASP A 122 -5.66 -2.83 -2.29
C ASP A 122 -5.38 -4.19 -2.93
N LYS A 123 -6.44 -4.93 -3.27
CA LYS A 123 -6.34 -6.21 -4.01
C LYS A 123 -5.57 -6.10 -5.34
N SER A 124 -5.49 -4.90 -5.94
CA SER A 124 -4.72 -4.66 -7.17
C SER A 124 -3.23 -4.42 -6.92
N GLN A 125 -2.78 -4.32 -5.67
CA GLN A 125 -1.37 -4.15 -5.30
C GLN A 125 -0.72 -5.50 -5.00
N ASP A 126 0.61 -5.56 -5.04
CA ASP A 126 1.39 -6.76 -4.71
C ASP A 126 2.34 -6.49 -3.53
N PRO A 127 1.83 -6.45 -2.29
CA PRO A 127 2.65 -6.15 -1.13
C PRO A 127 3.67 -7.25 -0.83
N ILE A 128 3.38 -8.52 -1.12
CA ILE A 128 4.31 -9.62 -0.85
C ILE A 128 5.52 -9.54 -1.78
N ARG A 129 5.34 -9.15 -3.05
CA ARG A 129 6.48 -8.89 -3.96
C ARG A 129 7.44 -7.85 -3.40
N SER A 130 6.92 -6.85 -2.69
CA SER A 130 7.75 -5.80 -2.07
C SER A 130 8.68 -6.32 -0.95
N TYR A 131 8.50 -7.57 -0.48
CA TYR A 131 9.35 -8.17 0.55
C TYR A 131 10.73 -8.57 0.02
N GLY A 132 10.92 -8.57 -1.29
CA GLY A 132 12.18 -8.87 -1.96
C GLY A 132 12.30 -10.34 -2.32
N GLU A 133 13.02 -10.63 -3.40
CA GLU A 133 13.06 -11.97 -4.02
C GLU A 133 13.47 -13.08 -3.05
N ALA A 134 14.49 -12.83 -2.23
CA ALA A 134 14.98 -13.79 -1.24
C ALA A 134 13.88 -14.14 -0.20
N ASN A 135 13.15 -13.15 0.30
CA ASN A 135 12.08 -13.36 1.27
C ASN A 135 10.85 -14.00 0.63
N VAL A 136 10.50 -13.62 -0.61
CA VAL A 136 9.44 -14.28 -1.38
C VAL A 136 9.76 -15.76 -1.59
N LYS A 137 11.02 -16.09 -1.95
CA LYS A 137 11.48 -17.46 -2.08
C LYS A 137 11.38 -18.22 -0.75
N LEU A 138 11.85 -17.62 0.34
CA LEU A 138 11.75 -18.21 1.69
C LEU A 138 10.30 -18.49 2.08
N LEU A 139 9.37 -17.57 1.81
CA LEU A 139 7.94 -17.76 2.06
C LEU A 139 7.34 -18.89 1.22
N ARG A 140 7.77 -19.04 -0.05
CA ARG A 140 7.34 -20.15 -0.91
C ARG A 140 7.83 -21.49 -0.37
N GLU A 141 9.09 -21.57 0.05
CA GLU A 141 9.67 -22.78 0.65
C GLU A 141 8.97 -23.14 1.97
N ALA A 142 8.71 -22.15 2.82
CA ALA A 142 7.96 -22.35 4.06
C ALA A 142 6.54 -22.85 3.79
N ALA A 143 5.82 -22.25 2.83
CA ALA A 143 4.49 -22.69 2.45
C ALA A 143 4.50 -24.14 1.93
N ALA A 144 5.46 -24.50 1.07
CA ALA A 144 5.58 -25.88 0.57
C ALA A 144 5.90 -26.90 1.68
N ARG A 145 6.69 -26.50 2.68
CA ARG A 145 7.08 -27.38 3.80
C ARG A 145 5.94 -27.60 4.81
N TYR A 146 5.21 -26.54 5.14
CA TYR A 146 4.28 -26.54 6.27
C TYR A 146 2.80 -26.58 5.86
N ASP A 147 2.47 -26.21 4.61
CA ASP A 147 1.14 -26.32 4.01
C ASP A 147 1.24 -26.97 2.60
N PRO A 148 1.72 -28.23 2.51
CA PRO A 148 1.99 -28.88 1.23
C PRO A 148 0.75 -29.06 0.35
N GLU A 149 -0.44 -29.12 0.95
CA GLU A 149 -1.71 -29.20 0.22
C GLU A 149 -2.23 -27.80 -0.20
N GLY A 150 -1.62 -26.73 0.31
CA GLY A 150 -1.98 -25.34 0.04
C GLY A 150 -3.36 -24.98 0.59
N VAL A 151 -3.74 -25.53 1.75
CA VAL A 151 -5.03 -25.28 2.40
C VAL A 151 -5.28 -23.79 2.55
N PHE A 152 -4.29 -23.01 3.02
CA PHE A 152 -4.45 -21.56 3.21
C PHE A 152 -4.28 -20.75 1.91
N GLN A 153 -3.67 -21.34 0.89
CA GLN A 153 -3.60 -20.76 -0.44
C GLN A 153 -4.93 -20.91 -1.20
N LYS A 154 -5.67 -22.01 -0.98
CA LYS A 154 -6.88 -22.39 -1.74
C LYS A 154 -8.18 -22.12 -1.01
N LEU A 155 -8.25 -22.46 0.29
CA LEU A 155 -9.51 -22.51 1.04
C LEU A 155 -9.73 -21.29 1.94
N CYS A 156 -8.70 -20.47 2.17
CA CYS A 156 -8.83 -19.21 2.90
C CYS A 156 -9.18 -18.09 1.92
N PRO A 157 -10.42 -17.56 1.92
CA PRO A 157 -10.82 -16.50 1.01
C PRO A 157 -10.13 -15.17 1.35
N GLY A 158 -9.85 -14.37 0.32
CA GLY A 158 -9.24 -13.05 0.47
C GLY A 158 -7.76 -13.08 0.88
N GLY A 159 -7.23 -11.88 1.14
CA GLY A 159 -5.81 -11.65 1.47
C GLY A 159 -4.86 -11.92 0.30
N PHE A 160 -3.59 -11.56 0.50
CA PHE A 160 -2.54 -11.80 -0.48
C PHE A 160 -1.98 -13.21 -0.32
N LYS A 161 -1.85 -13.93 -1.44
CA LYS A 161 -1.36 -15.31 -1.47
C LYS A 161 0.04 -15.35 -2.03
N ILE A 162 0.96 -16.02 -1.32
CA ILE A 162 2.32 -16.22 -1.82
C ILE A 162 2.34 -16.99 -3.15
N SER A 163 1.35 -17.86 -3.37
CA SER A 163 1.19 -18.57 -4.66
C SER A 163 0.86 -17.65 -5.83
N ALA A 164 0.28 -16.48 -5.59
CA ALA A 164 -0.15 -15.52 -6.61
C ALA A 164 0.94 -14.48 -6.97
N VAL A 165 2.03 -14.42 -6.22
CA VAL A 165 3.13 -13.46 -6.47
C VAL A 165 3.87 -13.87 -7.75
N GLY A 166 3.81 -13.04 -8.79
CA GLY A 166 4.59 -13.26 -10.02
C GLY A 166 6.08 -13.04 -9.77
N LEU A 167 6.93 -13.88 -10.35
CA LEU A 167 8.37 -13.61 -10.48
C LEU A 167 8.57 -12.79 -11.76
#